data_AF-A0A1C6I7B3-F1
#
_entry.id   AF-A0A1C6I7B3-F1
#
_cell.length_a   1.000
_cell.length_b   1.000
_cell.length_c   1.000
_cell.angle_alpha   90.00
_cell.angle_beta   90.00
_cell.angle_gamma   90.00
#
_symmetry.space_group_name_H-M   'P 1'
#
loop_
_entity.id
_entity.type
_entity.pdbx_description
1 polymer ?
#
loop_
_entity_poly.entity_id
_entity_poly.type
_entity_poly.pdbx_seq_one_letter_code
_entity_poly.pdbx_strand_id
1 'polypeptide(L)'
;MGINEKAAYIKGMIDGMDLDKNDKTVRVLNAVVDLLSEVTEKVSDLNNAYDELCEQVDEIDEDLASIEEDYYEDFEDDDDDYVDEDDNFYEVTCPSCGETTYMDENTLLEGSISCPKCGEELEFDYSDLDDSDDDSSDSDDDEDKE
;
A
#
# COMPACT_ATOMS: atom_id res chain seq x y z
N MET A 1 -33.01 14.15 -9.43
CA MET A 1 -32.40 14.98 -10.49
C MET A 1 -30.90 14.93 -10.28
N GLY A 2 -30.23 14.15 -11.11
CA GLY A 2 -28.78 14.18 -11.24
C GLY A 2 -28.31 15.51 -11.82
N ILE A 3 -26.99 15.66 -11.90
CA ILE A 3 -26.36 16.94 -12.26
C ILE A 3 -26.63 17.31 -13.73
N ASN A 4 -26.75 16.30 -14.61
CA ASN A 4 -27.13 16.48 -16.01
C ASN A 4 -28.55 17.03 -16.16
N GLU A 5 -29.53 16.50 -15.42
CA GLU A 5 -30.91 17.02 -15.53
C GLU A 5 -31.00 18.45 -15.00
N LYS A 6 -30.21 18.81 -14.00
CA LYS A 6 -30.13 20.19 -13.50
C LYS A 6 -29.48 21.13 -14.52
N ALA A 7 -28.39 20.72 -15.16
CA ALA A 7 -27.75 21.50 -16.22
C ALA A 7 -28.69 21.71 -17.42
N ALA A 8 -29.34 20.65 -17.89
CA ALA A 8 -30.33 20.71 -18.97
C ALA A 8 -31.53 21.60 -18.61
N TYR A 9 -32.01 21.53 -17.36
CA TYR A 9 -33.08 22.40 -16.88
C TYR A 9 -32.68 23.88 -16.90
N ILE A 10 -31.48 24.22 -16.44
CA ILE A 10 -30.97 25.61 -16.44
C ILE A 10 -30.80 26.12 -17.87
N LYS A 11 -30.26 25.29 -18.78
CA LYS A 11 -30.14 25.62 -20.20
C LYS A 11 -31.51 25.92 -20.82
N GLY A 12 -32.50 25.06 -20.57
CA GLY A 12 -33.88 25.26 -21.03
C GLY A 12 -34.55 26.51 -20.46
N MET A 13 -34.26 26.87 -19.20
CA MET A 13 -34.75 28.14 -18.63
C MET A 13 -34.16 29.35 -19.36
N ILE A 14 -32.85 29.35 -19.62
CA ILE A 14 -32.15 30.46 -20.27
C ILE A 14 -32.60 30.62 -21.72
N ASP A 15 -32.80 29.50 -22.44
CA ASP A 15 -33.35 29.49 -23.80
C ASP A 15 -34.80 30.00 -23.87
N GLY A 16 -35.57 29.81 -22.80
CA GLY A 16 -36.95 30.29 -22.68
C GLY A 16 -37.09 31.76 -22.26
N MET A 17 -35.99 32.41 -21.86
CA MET A 17 -35.99 33.84 -21.53
C MET A 17 -35.80 34.68 -22.81
N ASP A 18 -36.55 35.76 -22.95
CA ASP A 18 -36.45 36.71 -24.07
C ASP A 18 -35.22 37.63 -23.90
N LEU A 19 -34.03 37.03 -23.95
CA LEU A 19 -32.74 37.71 -23.75
C LEU A 19 -32.18 38.22 -25.08
N ASP A 20 -31.68 39.46 -25.09
CA ASP A 20 -30.99 40.00 -26.27
C ASP A 20 -29.65 39.29 -26.48
N LYS A 21 -29.56 38.49 -27.54
CA LYS A 21 -28.35 37.73 -27.92
C LYS A 21 -27.15 38.61 -28.26
N ASN A 22 -27.36 39.90 -28.52
CA ASN A 22 -26.28 40.85 -28.77
C ASN A 22 -25.69 41.45 -27.48
N ASP A 23 -26.37 41.28 -26.34
CA ASP A 23 -25.85 41.73 -25.06
C ASP A 23 -24.62 40.91 -24.66
N LYS A 24 -23.56 41.62 -24.23
CA LYS A 24 -22.29 41.00 -23.85
C LYS A 24 -22.44 40.05 -22.65
N THR A 25 -23.33 40.39 -21.72
CA THR A 25 -23.65 39.57 -20.53
C THR A 25 -24.35 38.29 -20.94
N VAL A 26 -25.30 38.37 -21.88
CA VAL A 26 -26.02 37.19 -22.40
C VAL A 26 -25.06 36.25 -23.14
N ARG A 27 -24.09 36.79 -23.90
CA ARG A 27 -23.05 35.96 -24.54
C ARG A 27 -22.18 35.22 -23.54
N VAL A 28 -21.74 35.90 -22.47
CA VAL A 28 -20.96 35.27 -21.39
C VAL A 28 -21.79 34.22 -20.67
N LEU A 29 -23.06 34.51 -20.36
CA LEU A 29 -23.96 33.57 -19.69
C LEU A 29 -24.14 32.28 -20.50
N ASN A 30 -24.38 32.39 -21.81
CA ASN A 30 -24.50 31.21 -22.68
C ASN A 30 -23.21 30.39 -22.69
N ALA A 31 -22.04 31.04 -22.80
CA ALA A 31 -20.75 30.34 -22.75
C ALA A 31 -20.53 29.61 -21.41
N VAL A 32 -20.97 30.19 -20.29
CA VAL A 32 -20.89 29.54 -18.97
C VAL A 32 -21.82 28.33 -18.91
N VAL A 33 -23.04 28.43 -19.45
CA VAL A 33 -24.01 27.32 -19.48
C VAL A 33 -23.52 26.17 -20.35
N ASP A 34 -22.94 26.49 -21.51
CA ASP A 34 -22.36 25.48 -22.39
C ASP A 34 -21.19 24.78 -21.72
N LEU A 35 -20.27 25.52 -21.09
CA LEU A 35 -19.19 24.95 -20.29
C LEU A 35 -19.71 24.04 -19.17
N LEU A 36 -20.74 24.48 -18.43
CA LEU A 36 -21.35 23.66 -17.38
C LEU A 36 -21.98 22.38 -17.93
N SER A 37 -22.54 22.42 -19.14
CA SER A 37 -23.09 21.24 -19.82
C SER A 37 -21.97 20.24 -20.15
N GLU A 38 -20.87 20.72 -20.73
CA GLU A 38 -19.70 19.88 -21.03
C GLU A 38 -19.09 19.28 -19.76
N VAL A 39 -18.97 20.06 -18.69
CA VAL A 39 -18.45 19.58 -17.40
C VAL A 39 -19.36 18.50 -16.82
N THR A 40 -20.68 18.65 -16.92
CA THR A 40 -21.61 17.65 -16.38
C THR A 40 -21.59 16.34 -17.16
N GLU A 41 -21.43 16.39 -18.48
CA GLU A 41 -21.18 15.21 -19.31
C GLU A 41 -19.87 14.52 -18.91
N LYS A 42 -18.76 15.28 -18.80
CA LYS A 42 -17.45 14.73 -18.42
C LYS A 42 -17.42 14.12 -17.03
N VAL A 43 -18.14 14.71 -16.07
CA VAL A 43 -18.29 14.14 -14.73
C VAL A 43 -19.06 12.81 -14.78
N SER A 44 -20.02 12.68 -15.69
CA SER A 44 -20.77 11.43 -15.85
C SER A 44 -19.92 10.34 -16.48
N ASP A 45 -19.14 10.68 -17.50
CA ASP A 45 -18.15 9.79 -18.10
C ASP A 45 -17.15 9.30 -17.02
N LEU A 46 -16.69 10.21 -16.16
CA LEU A 46 -15.76 9.89 -15.09
C LEU A 46 -16.36 8.95 -14.04
N ASN A 47 -17.61 9.17 -13.62
CA ASN A 47 -18.26 8.27 -12.66
C ASN A 47 -18.37 6.85 -13.23
N ASN A 48 -18.74 6.69 -14.50
CA ASN A 48 -18.81 5.37 -15.12
C ASN A 48 -17.44 4.68 -15.15
N ALA A 49 -16.37 5.43 -15.48
CA ALA A 49 -15.01 4.90 -15.47
C ALA A 49 -14.52 4.56 -14.06
N TYR A 50 -14.99 5.30 -13.04
CA TYR A 50 -14.69 5.02 -11.65
C TYR A 50 -15.40 3.74 -11.18
N ASP A 51 -16.66 3.55 -11.54
CA ASP A 51 -17.41 2.32 -11.24
C ASP A 51 -16.72 1.10 -11.88
N GLU A 52 -16.30 1.21 -13.15
CA GLU A 52 -15.53 0.16 -13.85
C GLU A 52 -14.17 -0.12 -13.19
N LEU A 53 -13.50 0.91 -12.67
CA LEU A 53 -12.25 0.74 -11.93
C LEU A 53 -12.48 0.01 -10.60
N CYS A 54 -13.57 0.31 -9.88
CA CYS A 54 -13.91 -0.40 -8.66
C CYS A 54 -14.15 -1.89 -8.94
N GLU A 55 -14.89 -2.22 -10.00
CA GLU A 55 -15.09 -3.62 -10.42
C GLU A 55 -13.77 -4.34 -10.71
N GLN A 56 -12.82 -3.67 -11.38
CA GLN A 56 -11.48 -4.24 -11.62
C GLN A 56 -10.66 -4.42 -10.34
N VAL A 57 -10.79 -3.52 -9.36
CA VAL A 57 -10.10 -3.66 -8.08
C VAL A 57 -10.68 -4.83 -7.29
N ASP A 58 -11.99 -5.02 -7.32
CA ASP A 58 -12.64 -6.17 -6.70
C ASP A 58 -12.19 -7.49 -7.36
N GLU A 59 -12.06 -7.53 -8.69
CA GLU A 59 -11.51 -8.69 -9.42
C GLU A 59 -10.06 -9.01 -9.00
N ILE A 60 -9.21 -7.98 -8.83
CA ILE A 60 -7.84 -8.16 -8.36
C ILE A 60 -7.82 -8.70 -6.92
N ASP A 61 -8.69 -8.20 -6.04
CA ASP A 61 -8.79 -8.67 -4.65
C ASP A 61 -9.18 -10.15 -4.60
N GLU A 62 -10.18 -10.57 -5.40
CA GLU A 62 -10.58 -11.98 -5.52
C GLU A 62 -9.44 -12.86 -6.07
N ASP A 63 -8.73 -12.40 -7.10
CA ASP A 63 -7.58 -13.13 -7.66
C ASP A 63 -6.44 -13.28 -6.65
N LEU A 64 -6.15 -12.24 -5.86
CA LEU A 64 -5.14 -12.28 -4.81
C LEU A 64 -5.54 -13.23 -3.70
N ALA A 65 -6.80 -13.21 -3.25
CA ALA A 65 -7.30 -14.14 -2.25
C ALA A 65 -7.16 -15.60 -2.70
N SER A 66 -7.39 -15.90 -3.99
CA SER A 66 -7.16 -17.24 -4.54
C SER A 66 -5.68 -17.65 -4.52
N ILE A 67 -4.75 -16.72 -4.75
CA ILE A 67 -3.31 -17.01 -4.65
C ILE A 67 -2.91 -17.21 -3.20
N GLU A 68 -3.50 -16.43 -2.28
CA GLU A 68 -3.29 -16.58 -0.84
C GLU A 68 -3.71 -17.97 -0.37
N GLU A 69 -4.88 -18.43 -0.79
CA GLU A 69 -5.36 -19.80 -0.57
C GLU A 69 -4.39 -20.85 -1.14
N ASP A 70 -3.92 -20.69 -2.38
CA ASP A 70 -3.05 -21.68 -3.02
C ASP A 70 -1.61 -21.73 -2.47
N TYR A 71 -1.06 -20.62 -1.95
CA TYR A 71 0.36 -20.51 -1.56
C TYR A 71 0.61 -20.32 -0.07
N TYR A 72 -0.32 -19.74 0.67
CA TYR A 72 -0.14 -19.39 2.08
C TYR A 72 -1.00 -20.24 3.03
N GLU A 73 -2.02 -20.98 2.56
CA GLU A 73 -2.76 -21.92 3.44
C GLU A 73 -1.89 -23.06 4.01
N ASP A 74 -0.81 -23.44 3.34
CA ASP A 74 0.12 -24.47 3.84
C ASP A 74 1.07 -23.93 4.94
N PHE A 75 1.00 -22.64 5.28
CA PHE A 75 1.80 -21.97 6.32
C PHE A 75 0.99 -21.56 7.56
N GLU A 76 -0.34 -21.71 7.59
CA GLU A 76 -1.20 -21.23 8.70
C GLU A 76 -1.62 -22.33 9.71
N ASP A 77 -1.15 -23.57 9.58
CA ASP A 77 -1.42 -24.66 10.54
C ASP A 77 -0.19 -25.04 11.40
N ASP A 78 0.82 -24.16 11.47
CA ASP A 78 1.93 -24.27 12.42
C ASP A 78 2.06 -22.96 13.22
N ASP A 79 1.13 -22.78 14.16
CA ASP A 79 1.28 -21.93 15.34
C ASP A 79 2.30 -22.59 16.29
N ASP A 80 3.52 -22.78 15.79
CA ASP A 80 4.73 -23.07 16.55
C ASP A 80 5.85 -22.26 15.88
N ASP A 81 6.54 -21.50 16.71
CA ASP A 81 7.70 -20.65 16.45
C ASP A 81 8.77 -21.24 15.50
N TYR A 82 8.49 -21.26 14.19
CA TYR A 82 9.51 -21.47 13.17
C TYR A 82 9.51 -20.25 12.24
N VAL A 83 9.99 -19.12 12.75
CA VAL A 83 10.94 -18.35 11.94
C VAL A 83 11.95 -19.40 11.49
N ASP A 84 11.92 -19.77 10.22
CA ASP A 84 12.93 -20.64 9.64
C ASP A 84 14.29 -20.07 10.03
N GLU A 85 14.98 -20.71 10.97
CA GLU A 85 16.33 -20.32 11.40
C GLU A 85 17.28 -20.23 10.20
N ASP A 86 16.88 -20.76 9.03
CA ASP A 86 17.63 -20.70 7.77
C ASP A 86 17.45 -19.38 6.97
N ASP A 87 16.51 -18.48 7.34
CA ASP A 87 16.26 -17.20 6.63
C ASP A 87 16.61 -15.93 7.44
N ASN A 88 17.31 -16.07 8.56
CA ASN A 88 17.84 -14.92 9.32
C ASN A 88 19.08 -14.31 8.63
N PHE A 89 18.87 -13.27 7.82
CA PHE A 89 19.94 -12.46 7.23
C PHE A 89 20.28 -11.24 8.09
N TYR A 90 21.56 -11.12 8.46
CA TYR A 90 22.10 -10.00 9.23
C TYR A 90 22.85 -9.02 8.34
N GLU A 91 22.62 -7.73 8.57
CA GLU A 91 23.34 -6.65 7.90
C GLU A 91 24.69 -6.41 8.57
N VAL A 92 25.78 -6.65 7.84
CA VAL A 92 27.15 -6.45 8.30
C VAL A 92 27.83 -5.37 7.47
N THR A 93 28.41 -4.37 8.14
CA THR A 93 29.21 -3.33 7.49
C THR A 93 30.69 -3.57 7.73
N CYS A 94 31.46 -3.76 6.65
CA CYS A 94 32.91 -3.95 6.74
C CYS A 94 33.60 -2.66 7.23
N PRO A 95 34.39 -2.69 8.33
CA PRO A 95 35.06 -1.50 8.86
C PRO A 95 36.19 -0.99 7.96
N SER A 96 36.77 -1.84 7.12
CA SER A 96 37.92 -1.50 6.27
C SER A 96 37.52 -0.83 4.95
N CYS A 97 36.39 -1.22 4.35
CA CYS A 97 35.94 -0.67 3.06
C CYS A 97 34.57 0.02 3.08
N GLY A 98 33.83 -0.08 4.19
CA GLY A 98 32.52 0.55 4.38
C GLY A 98 31.40 -0.06 3.54
N GLU A 99 31.59 -1.26 3.00
CA GLU A 99 30.54 -1.98 2.28
C GLU A 99 29.61 -2.69 3.26
N THR A 100 28.31 -2.53 3.02
CA THR A 100 27.24 -3.22 3.73
C THR A 100 26.84 -4.47 2.94
N THR A 101 26.85 -5.62 3.60
CA THR A 101 26.48 -6.92 3.00
C THR A 101 25.54 -7.67 3.93
N TYR A 102 24.67 -8.50 3.34
CA TYR A 102 23.74 -9.36 4.07
C TYR A 102 24.34 -10.77 4.17
N MET A 103 24.33 -11.37 5.36
CA MET A 103 24.93 -12.69 5.62
C MET A 103 23.98 -13.51 6.48
N ASP A 104 23.91 -14.81 6.23
CA ASP A 104 23.14 -15.76 7.06
C ASP A 104 23.83 -16.02 8.41
N GLU A 105 23.06 -16.53 9.37
CA GLU A 105 23.53 -16.84 10.72
C GLU A 105 24.66 -17.87 10.74
N ASN A 106 24.55 -18.92 9.92
CA ASN A 106 25.55 -19.99 9.79
C ASN A 106 26.93 -19.42 9.44
N THR A 107 26.96 -18.49 8.49
CA THR A 107 28.17 -17.81 8.01
C THR A 107 28.78 -16.91 9.09
N LEU A 108 27.97 -16.29 9.95
CA LEU A 108 28.48 -15.51 11.07
C LEU A 108 29.08 -16.41 12.15
N LEU A 109 28.39 -17.50 12.51
CA LEU A 109 28.81 -18.46 13.54
C LEU A 109 30.15 -19.15 13.25
N GLU A 110 30.62 -19.16 12.00
CA GLU A 110 31.99 -19.62 11.66
C GLU A 110 33.08 -18.77 12.33
N GLY A 111 32.75 -17.56 12.82
CA GLY A 111 33.60 -16.69 13.64
C GLY A 111 34.58 -15.82 12.85
N SER A 112 34.83 -16.13 11.58
CA SER A 112 35.66 -15.33 10.70
C SER A 112 35.24 -15.45 9.23
N ILE A 113 35.05 -14.32 8.54
CA ILE A 113 34.75 -14.31 7.09
C ILE A 113 35.52 -13.24 6.33
N SER A 114 35.91 -13.56 5.08
CA SER A 114 36.50 -12.57 4.17
C SER A 114 35.43 -11.67 3.55
N CYS A 115 35.57 -10.35 3.73
CA CYS A 115 34.72 -9.38 3.06
C CYS A 115 34.77 -9.57 1.52
N PRO A 116 33.64 -9.73 0.83
CA PRO A 116 33.62 -10.02 -0.62
C PRO A 116 34.15 -8.88 -1.49
N LYS A 117 34.19 -7.65 -0.96
CA LYS A 117 34.65 -6.46 -1.69
C LYS A 117 36.15 -6.21 -1.56
N CYS A 118 36.72 -6.34 -0.36
CA CYS A 118 38.13 -6.01 -0.11
C CYS A 118 39.00 -7.19 0.31
N GLY A 119 38.42 -8.34 0.63
CA GLY A 119 39.14 -9.54 1.06
C GLY A 119 39.76 -9.43 2.45
N GLU A 120 39.36 -8.44 3.24
CA GLU A 120 39.77 -8.33 4.65
C GLU A 120 38.97 -9.33 5.48
N GLU A 121 39.64 -9.98 6.43
CA GLU A 121 39.03 -10.94 7.35
C GLU A 121 38.28 -10.19 8.46
N LEU A 122 36.98 -10.44 8.55
CA LEU A 122 36.08 -9.94 9.58
C LEU A 122 35.97 -11.01 10.66
N GLU A 123 36.42 -10.71 11.87
CA GLU A 123 36.25 -11.56 13.05
C GLU A 123 35.03 -11.08 13.86
N PHE A 124 34.17 -12.02 14.28
CA PHE A 124 33.00 -11.75 15.11
C PHE A 124 33.23 -12.32 16.51
N ASP A 125 33.14 -11.48 17.53
CA ASP A 125 33.29 -11.87 18.94
C ASP A 125 31.90 -11.96 19.60
N TYR A 126 31.55 -13.16 20.02
CA TYR A 126 30.27 -13.48 20.67
C TYR A 126 30.38 -13.51 22.21
N SER A 127 31.56 -13.22 22.76
CA SER A 127 31.83 -13.39 24.20
C SER A 127 31.03 -12.46 25.12
N ASP A 128 30.43 -11.40 24.58
CA ASP A 128 29.56 -10.46 25.29
C ASP A 128 28.06 -10.83 25.24
N LEU A 129 27.68 -11.91 24.56
CA LEU A 129 26.32 -12.46 24.57
C LEU A 129 26.19 -13.44 25.74
N ASP A 130 25.69 -12.97 26.88
CA ASP A 130 25.49 -13.75 28.10
C ASP A 130 24.15 -14.52 28.00
N ASP A 131 24.19 -15.85 27.93
CA ASP A 131 23.04 -16.78 27.95
C ASP A 131 22.23 -16.62 29.26
N SER A 132 21.39 -15.60 29.33
CA SER A 132 20.56 -15.30 30.49
C SER A 132 19.08 -15.15 30.13
N ASP A 133 18.58 -16.06 29.30
CA ASP A 133 17.16 -16.42 29.25
C ASP A 133 16.96 -17.72 30.06
N ASP A 134 16.90 -17.56 31.38
CA ASP A 134 16.39 -18.59 32.30
C ASP A 134 14.87 -18.38 32.42
N ASP A 135 14.11 -19.17 31.67
CA ASP A 135 12.68 -19.45 31.83
C ASP A 135 12.27 -19.54 33.30
N SER A 136 11.42 -18.62 33.79
CA SER A 136 10.56 -18.86 34.96
C SER A 136 9.50 -17.79 35.20
N SER A 137 8.24 -18.23 35.18
CA SER A 137 7.05 -17.73 35.93
C SER A 137 6.40 -16.44 35.42
N ASP A 138 5.08 -16.31 35.37
CA ASP A 138 3.94 -17.20 35.65
C ASP A 138 2.73 -16.49 35.03
N SER A 139 1.75 -17.26 34.56
CA SER A 139 0.46 -16.72 34.10
C SER A 139 -0.29 -16.09 35.28
N ASP A 140 -0.50 -14.77 35.27
CA ASP A 140 -1.52 -14.14 36.12
C ASP A 140 -2.63 -13.57 35.23
N ASP A 141 -3.65 -14.42 35.12
CA ASP A 141 -5.04 -14.18 34.78
C ASP A 141 -5.61 -13.06 35.67
N ASP A 142 -5.97 -11.91 35.11
CA ASP A 142 -6.78 -10.91 35.81
C ASP A 142 -8.04 -10.63 34.98
N GLU A 143 -9.08 -11.42 35.27
CA GLU A 143 -10.46 -11.16 34.93
C GLU A 143 -10.93 -9.79 35.48
N ASP A 144 -11.50 -9.00 34.57
CA ASP A 144 -12.46 -7.93 34.82
C ASP A 144 -13.38 -8.17 36.03
N LYS A 145 -13.34 -7.26 37.02
CA LYS A 145 -14.52 -6.80 37.80
C LYS A 145 -14.31 -5.38 38.35
N GLU A 146 -14.88 -4.37 37.69
CA GLU A 146 -15.99 -3.52 38.17
C GLU A 146 -16.30 -2.34 37.22
#